data_AF-E9E1R3-F1
#
_entry.id   AF-E9E1R3-F1
#
_cell.length_a   1.000
_cell.length_b   1.000
_cell.length_c   1.000
_cell.angle_alpha   90.00
_cell.angle_beta   90.00
_cell.angle_gamma   90.00
#
_symmetry.space_group_name_H-M   'P 1'
#
loop_
_entity.id
_entity.type
_entity.pdbx_description
1 polymer ?
#
loop_
_entity_poly.entity_id
_entity_poly.type
_entity_poly.pdbx_seq_one_letter_code
_entity_poly.pdbx_strand_id
1 'polypeptide(L)'
;MSSLTFRRALRLYLPTAVSTFMIICLLRIGAYEWTRPFAGDRMYMKNIVEPHPVRMKSSYAQFRDWAIHMYNFVHVFGWDKYGGSTSYDVHLWTIPVEFRCSLYLFLTIIGTARLRTSIRFLTVGGIIWFSYRHSRWELCLFLCGMLLAEMDHIRGAHIPPPALPQSEKQHRMSHGWAKSLFWTSVSVLGLYLMSQPDDGGEVAPGWVYLTSLIPKWWTEEKFRYWQSAGAVVFVLAVGHSRAWQRFFNSPVVQYFGKISYALYLMHGPAMHTVGYHWEKMAYGITGVEGYRYNIGFFLGAAFTIPTVIWWADVFWRAVDIPTVKFAKWFESKCIAKN
;
A
#
# COMPACT_ATOMS: atom_id res chain seq x y z
N MET A 1 -0.44 -14.56 18.44
CA MET A 1 -0.15 -14.87 17.02
C MET A 1 -1.33 -15.56 16.34
N SER A 2 -1.82 -16.70 16.83
CA SER A 2 -3.00 -17.42 16.27
C SER A 2 -4.22 -16.52 16.00
N SER A 3 -4.60 -15.71 17.00
CA SER A 3 -5.66 -14.70 16.93
C SER A 3 -5.45 -13.63 15.83
N LEU A 4 -4.20 -13.19 15.63
CA LEU A 4 -3.87 -12.22 14.59
C LEU A 4 -3.97 -12.86 13.19
N THR A 5 -3.45 -14.08 13.04
CA THR A 5 -3.51 -14.84 11.79
C THR A 5 -4.95 -15.10 11.36
N PHE A 6 -5.81 -15.56 12.28
CA PHE A 6 -7.22 -15.85 11.99
C PHE A 6 -7.99 -14.62 11.52
N ARG A 7 -7.89 -13.50 12.26
CA ARG A 7 -8.60 -12.27 11.89
C ARG A 7 -8.03 -11.60 10.62
N ARG A 8 -6.75 -11.81 10.29
CA ARG A 8 -6.10 -11.14 9.15
C ARG A 8 -6.78 -11.48 7.83
N ALA A 9 -7.13 -12.75 7.62
CA ALA A 9 -7.86 -13.17 6.41
C ALA A 9 -9.19 -12.42 6.28
N LEU A 10 -10.01 -12.43 7.33
CA LEU A 10 -11.30 -11.75 7.32
C LEU A 10 -11.17 -10.23 7.10
N ARG A 11 -10.19 -9.58 7.74
CA ARG A 11 -9.99 -8.14 7.60
C ARG A 11 -9.52 -7.70 6.21
N LEU A 12 -8.78 -8.54 5.50
CA LEU A 12 -8.30 -8.23 4.15
C LEU A 12 -9.30 -8.65 3.06
N TYR A 13 -9.90 -9.83 3.18
CA TYR A 13 -10.73 -10.36 2.11
C TYR A 13 -12.17 -9.85 2.16
N LEU A 14 -12.75 -9.63 3.35
CA LEU A 14 -14.15 -9.26 3.45
C LEU A 14 -14.45 -7.85 2.90
N PRO A 15 -13.69 -6.79 3.22
CA PRO A 15 -13.93 -5.46 2.64
C PRO A 15 -13.69 -5.48 1.13
N THR A 16 -12.69 -6.24 0.67
CA THR A 16 -12.40 -6.40 -0.76
C THR A 16 -13.56 -7.10 -1.52
N ALA A 17 -14.15 -8.14 -0.93
CA ALA A 17 -15.33 -8.79 -1.48
C ALA A 17 -16.54 -7.84 -1.53
N VAL A 18 -16.74 -7.02 -0.50
CA VAL A 18 -17.79 -6.00 -0.49
C VAL A 18 -17.56 -4.93 -1.55
N SER A 19 -16.33 -4.41 -1.69
CA SER A 19 -15.98 -3.42 -2.72
C SER A 19 -16.26 -3.97 -4.13
N THR A 20 -15.73 -5.16 -4.46
CA THR A 20 -15.96 -5.77 -5.79
C THR A 20 -17.42 -6.15 -6.02
N PHE A 21 -18.18 -6.51 -4.98
CA PHE A 21 -19.62 -6.69 -5.08
C PHE A 21 -20.34 -5.37 -5.38
N MET A 22 -19.92 -4.25 -4.79
CA MET A 22 -20.44 -2.94 -5.14
C MET A 22 -20.14 -2.59 -6.60
N ILE A 23 -18.96 -2.93 -7.12
CA ILE A 23 -18.60 -2.73 -8.54
C ILE A 23 -19.61 -3.45 -9.45
N ILE A 24 -19.95 -4.72 -9.18
CA ILE A 24 -20.93 -5.41 -10.02
C ILE A 24 -22.30 -4.73 -9.96
N CYS A 25 -22.75 -4.25 -8.79
CA CYS A 25 -23.98 -3.49 -8.67
C CYS A 25 -23.94 -2.19 -9.51
N LEU A 26 -22.83 -1.45 -9.45
CA LEU A 26 -22.60 -0.22 -10.22
C LEU A 26 -22.57 -0.49 -11.73
N LEU A 27 -21.96 -1.59 -12.16
CA LEU A 27 -21.99 -2.04 -13.56
C LEU A 27 -23.42 -2.37 -14.01
N ARG A 28 -24.22 -3.02 -13.16
CA ARG A 28 -25.61 -3.39 -13.50
C ARG A 28 -26.53 -2.19 -13.67
N ILE A 29 -26.35 -1.12 -12.89
CA ILE A 29 -27.10 0.12 -13.04
C ILE A 29 -26.56 1.02 -14.17
N GLY A 30 -25.43 0.67 -14.78
CA GLY A 30 -24.83 1.41 -15.90
C GLY A 30 -23.95 2.59 -15.49
N ALA A 31 -23.56 2.70 -14.21
CA ALA A 31 -22.73 3.79 -13.70
C ALA A 31 -21.32 3.84 -14.32
N TYR A 32 -20.89 2.78 -14.99
CA TYR A 32 -19.61 2.69 -15.72
C TYR A 32 -19.76 3.00 -17.22
N GLU A 33 -20.98 3.00 -17.77
CA GLU A 33 -21.17 3.08 -19.23
C GLU A 33 -20.97 4.49 -19.78
N TRP A 34 -21.33 5.51 -19.02
CA TRP A 34 -21.22 6.90 -19.45
C TRP A 34 -19.77 7.42 -19.50
N THR A 35 -18.88 6.83 -18.70
CA THR A 35 -17.44 7.11 -18.69
C THR A 35 -16.65 6.18 -19.62
N ARG A 36 -17.23 5.05 -20.06
CA ARG A 36 -16.56 4.03 -20.89
C ARG A 36 -15.89 4.58 -22.15
N PRO A 37 -16.50 5.50 -22.93
CA PRO A 37 -15.84 6.05 -24.13
C PRO A 37 -14.57 6.82 -23.79
N PHE A 38 -14.53 7.49 -22.64
CA PHE A 38 -13.38 8.26 -22.18
C PHE A 38 -12.28 7.37 -21.60
N ALA A 39 -12.66 6.34 -20.83
CA ALA A 39 -11.74 5.43 -20.18
C ALA A 39 -10.77 4.72 -21.17
N GLY A 40 -11.25 4.41 -22.38
CA GLY A 40 -10.46 3.73 -23.40
C GLY A 40 -9.73 4.66 -24.38
N ASP A 41 -9.86 5.97 -24.25
CA ASP A 41 -9.36 6.92 -25.25
C ASP A 41 -7.90 7.31 -25.00
N ARG A 42 -7.03 6.90 -25.93
CA ARG A 42 -5.57 7.17 -25.91
C ARG A 42 -5.21 8.64 -26.08
N MET A 43 -6.13 9.48 -26.57
CA MET A 43 -5.91 10.92 -26.64
C MET A 43 -5.75 11.53 -25.23
N TYR A 44 -6.51 11.00 -24.26
CA TYR A 44 -6.47 11.44 -22.87
C TYR A 44 -5.58 10.54 -22.01
N MET A 45 -5.60 9.21 -22.23
CA MET A 45 -4.84 8.24 -21.44
C MET A 45 -3.49 7.91 -22.07
N LYS A 46 -2.47 8.74 -21.77
CA LYS A 46 -1.13 8.66 -22.40
C LYS A 46 -0.21 7.55 -21.86
N ASN A 47 -0.38 7.15 -20.60
CA ASN A 47 0.45 6.12 -19.96
C ASN A 47 -0.24 4.75 -20.01
N ILE A 48 -0.84 4.34 -18.88
CA ILE A 48 -1.50 3.05 -18.71
C ILE A 48 -3.00 3.27 -18.84
N VAL A 49 -3.63 2.50 -19.72
CA VAL A 49 -5.09 2.43 -19.83
C VAL A 49 -5.56 1.32 -18.90
N GLU A 50 -6.23 1.70 -17.82
CA GLU A 50 -6.79 0.74 -16.87
C GLU A 50 -7.94 -0.05 -17.54
N PRO A 51 -7.99 -1.38 -17.39
CA PRO A 51 -9.11 -2.17 -17.90
C PRO A 51 -10.45 -1.72 -17.30
N HIS A 52 -11.41 -1.34 -18.14
CA HIS A 52 -12.74 -0.93 -17.70
C HIS A 52 -13.70 -2.14 -17.71
N PRO A 53 -14.16 -2.65 -16.55
CA PRO A 53 -14.98 -3.86 -16.48
C PRO A 53 -16.21 -3.80 -17.39
N VAL A 54 -16.54 -4.91 -18.04
CA VAL A 54 -17.63 -4.97 -19.03
C VAL A 54 -18.94 -5.42 -18.36
N ARG A 55 -20.04 -4.75 -18.71
CA ARG A 55 -21.39 -5.16 -18.32
C ARG A 55 -21.83 -6.39 -19.12
N MET A 56 -22.01 -7.51 -18.44
CA MET A 56 -22.52 -8.75 -19.04
C MET A 56 -24.02 -8.67 -19.35
N LYS A 57 -24.50 -9.54 -20.25
CA LYS A 57 -25.92 -9.56 -20.67
C LYS A 57 -26.89 -9.88 -19.52
N SER A 58 -26.55 -10.85 -18.67
CA SER A 58 -27.40 -11.29 -17.54
C SER A 58 -26.80 -10.92 -16.19
N SER A 59 -27.65 -10.52 -15.23
CA SER A 59 -27.25 -10.27 -13.83
C SER A 59 -26.69 -11.53 -13.18
N TYR A 60 -27.28 -12.70 -13.46
CA TYR A 60 -26.78 -13.97 -12.95
C TYR A 60 -25.41 -14.33 -13.53
N ALA A 61 -25.20 -14.05 -14.82
CA ALA A 61 -23.89 -14.26 -15.44
C ALA A 61 -22.80 -13.39 -14.79
N GLN A 62 -23.09 -12.12 -14.54
CA GLN A 62 -22.15 -11.21 -13.85
C GLN A 62 -21.85 -11.68 -12.41
N PHE A 63 -22.88 -12.10 -11.66
CA PHE A 63 -22.70 -12.59 -10.31
C PHE A 63 -21.89 -13.89 -10.26
N ARG A 64 -22.17 -14.84 -11.17
CA ARG A 64 -21.41 -16.09 -11.30
C ARG A 64 -19.95 -15.81 -11.64
N ASP A 65 -19.70 -14.91 -12.58
CA ASP A 65 -18.35 -14.50 -12.97
C ASP A 65 -17.60 -13.87 -11.79
N TRP A 66 -18.24 -12.95 -11.07
CA TRP A 66 -17.69 -12.38 -9.83
C TRP A 66 -17.39 -13.46 -8.78
N ALA A 67 -18.27 -14.43 -8.57
CA ALA A 67 -18.05 -15.51 -7.60
C ALA A 67 -16.83 -16.38 -7.98
N ILE A 68 -16.63 -16.67 -9.27
CA ILE A 68 -15.44 -17.38 -9.76
C ILE A 68 -14.18 -16.53 -9.55
N HIS A 69 -14.25 -15.24 -9.85
CA HIS A 69 -13.15 -14.32 -9.57
C HIS A 69 -12.83 -14.24 -8.07
N MET A 70 -13.83 -14.24 -7.18
CA MET A 70 -13.63 -14.28 -5.73
C MET A 70 -13.02 -15.59 -5.25
N TYR A 71 -13.43 -16.73 -5.83
CA TYR A 71 -12.81 -18.01 -5.53
C TYR A 71 -11.32 -18.01 -5.90
N ASN A 72 -10.97 -17.52 -7.08
CA ASN A 72 -9.59 -17.38 -7.52
C ASN A 72 -8.81 -16.33 -6.71
N PHE A 73 -9.48 -15.27 -6.27
CA PHE A 73 -8.90 -14.21 -5.41
C PHE A 73 -8.50 -14.73 -4.03
N VAL A 74 -9.31 -15.60 -3.44
CA VAL A 74 -9.03 -16.27 -2.15
C VAL A 74 -8.02 -17.41 -2.30
N HIS A 75 -7.79 -17.91 -3.52
CA HIS A 75 -6.81 -18.94 -3.81
C HIS A 75 -5.36 -18.41 -3.70
N VAL A 76 -4.88 -18.31 -2.47
CA VAL A 76 -3.54 -17.81 -2.10
C VAL A 76 -2.42 -18.82 -2.26
N PHE A 77 -2.74 -20.07 -2.63
CA PHE A 77 -1.77 -21.13 -2.83
C PHE A 77 -1.19 -21.16 -4.25
N GLY A 78 -1.73 -20.34 -5.15
CA GLY A 78 -1.12 -20.05 -6.43
C GLY A 78 0.16 -19.22 -6.27
N TRP A 79 1.20 -19.59 -7.03
CA TRP A 79 2.50 -18.90 -7.02
C TRP A 79 2.68 -17.94 -8.18
N ASP A 80 1.64 -17.78 -8.99
CA ASP A 80 1.64 -16.87 -10.13
C ASP A 80 1.78 -15.43 -9.67
N LYS A 81 2.49 -14.63 -10.48
CA LYS A 81 2.82 -13.22 -10.19
C LYS A 81 1.57 -12.36 -9.93
N TYR A 82 0.50 -12.61 -10.66
CA TYR A 82 -0.82 -11.97 -10.48
C TYR A 82 -1.87 -12.98 -10.00
N GLY A 83 -1.42 -14.05 -9.32
CA GLY A 83 -2.30 -15.07 -8.78
C GLY A 83 -3.30 -14.45 -7.80
N GLY A 84 -4.57 -14.53 -8.14
CA GLY A 84 -5.65 -13.93 -7.38
C GLY A 84 -5.88 -12.44 -7.68
N SER A 85 -5.46 -11.89 -8.83
CA SER A 85 -5.98 -10.60 -9.28
C SER A 85 -7.41 -10.75 -9.81
N THR A 86 -8.20 -9.67 -9.73
CA THR A 86 -9.56 -9.64 -10.28
C THR A 86 -9.66 -8.63 -11.41
N SER A 87 -10.43 -8.98 -12.45
CA SER A 87 -10.71 -8.09 -13.58
C SER A 87 -11.65 -6.94 -13.22
N TYR A 88 -12.35 -7.04 -12.08
CA TYR A 88 -13.26 -6.01 -11.59
C TYR A 88 -12.54 -4.81 -10.99
N ASP A 89 -11.37 -5.04 -10.41
CA ASP A 89 -10.48 -4.03 -9.87
C ASP A 89 -9.06 -4.60 -9.87
N VAL A 90 -8.26 -4.13 -10.83
CA VAL A 90 -6.91 -4.65 -11.05
C VAL A 90 -5.99 -4.33 -9.91
N HIS A 91 -6.25 -3.27 -9.14
CA HIS A 91 -5.36 -2.80 -8.08
C HIS A 91 -5.28 -3.81 -6.95
N LEU A 92 -6.33 -4.59 -6.72
CA LEU A 92 -6.48 -5.58 -5.64
C LEU A 92 -5.47 -6.74 -5.65
N TRP A 93 -4.61 -6.83 -6.66
CA TRP A 93 -3.55 -7.84 -6.78
C TRP A 93 -2.60 -7.87 -5.57
N THR A 94 -2.44 -6.76 -4.84
CA THR A 94 -1.56 -6.73 -3.67
C THR A 94 -2.18 -7.44 -2.45
N ILE A 95 -3.50 -7.60 -2.37
CA ILE A 95 -4.15 -8.19 -1.19
C ILE A 95 -3.76 -9.66 -0.97
N PRO A 96 -3.77 -10.55 -1.98
CA PRO A 96 -3.22 -11.90 -1.84
C PRO A 96 -1.72 -11.91 -1.51
N VAL A 97 -0.95 -10.99 -2.09
CA VAL A 97 0.49 -10.83 -1.79
C VAL A 97 0.69 -10.46 -0.32
N GLU A 98 -0.03 -9.48 0.19
CA GLU A 98 0.03 -9.03 1.58
C GLU A 98 -0.36 -10.14 2.55
N PHE A 99 -1.38 -10.92 2.22
CA PHE A 99 -1.79 -12.05 3.05
C PHE A 99 -0.69 -13.12 3.10
N ARG A 100 -0.12 -13.51 1.96
CA ARG A 100 1.01 -14.46 1.91
C ARG A 100 2.20 -13.96 2.72
N CYS A 101 2.63 -12.71 2.50
CA CYS A 101 3.74 -12.10 3.24
C CYS A 101 3.46 -12.03 4.75
N SER A 102 2.20 -11.77 5.15
CA SER A 102 1.79 -11.79 6.56
C SER A 102 1.95 -13.18 7.18
N LEU A 103 1.57 -14.25 6.45
CA LEU A 103 1.75 -15.63 6.93
C LEU A 103 3.22 -15.99 7.11
N TYR A 104 4.08 -15.65 6.13
CA TYR A 104 5.52 -15.83 6.24
C TYR A 104 6.09 -15.05 7.43
N LEU A 105 5.70 -13.78 7.58
CA LEU A 105 6.12 -12.95 8.71
C LEU A 105 5.74 -13.60 10.06
N PHE A 106 4.51 -14.10 10.19
CA PHE A 106 4.08 -14.78 11.42
C PHE A 106 4.88 -16.06 11.69
N LEU A 107 5.17 -16.84 10.65
CA LEU A 107 6.02 -18.03 10.74
C LEU A 107 7.44 -17.67 11.17
N THR A 108 8.04 -16.64 10.57
CA THR A 108 9.38 -16.16 10.93
C THR A 108 9.43 -15.65 12.38
N ILE A 109 8.42 -14.90 12.82
CA ILE A 109 8.33 -14.42 14.21
C ILE A 109 8.26 -15.61 15.17
N ILE A 110 7.42 -16.61 14.90
CA ILE A 110 7.28 -17.81 15.74
C ILE A 110 8.57 -18.63 15.74
N GLY A 111 9.15 -18.89 14.58
CA GLY A 111 10.37 -19.68 14.43
C GLY A 111 11.60 -19.02 15.07
N THR A 112 11.63 -17.69 15.12
CA THR A 112 12.73 -16.94 15.75
C THR A 112 12.44 -16.46 17.17
N ALA A 113 11.26 -16.76 17.73
CA ALA A 113 10.81 -16.22 19.02
C ALA A 113 11.72 -16.56 20.20
N ARG A 114 12.37 -17.73 20.17
CA ARG A 114 13.27 -18.21 21.26
C ARG A 114 14.74 -17.93 21.01
N LEU A 115 15.09 -17.29 19.88
CA LEU A 115 16.48 -16.96 19.57
C LEU A 115 16.93 -15.75 20.39
N ARG A 116 18.22 -15.72 20.74
CA ARG A 116 18.86 -14.50 21.26
C ARG A 116 18.78 -13.41 20.19
N THR A 117 18.64 -12.15 20.61
CA THR A 117 18.49 -11.00 19.72
C THR A 117 19.53 -10.98 18.60
N SER A 118 20.82 -11.10 18.89
CA SER A 118 21.88 -11.07 17.86
C SER A 118 21.74 -12.21 16.83
N ILE A 119 21.38 -13.41 17.29
CA ILE A 119 21.16 -14.56 16.40
C ILE A 119 19.90 -14.35 15.57
N ARG A 120 18.84 -13.81 16.15
CA ARG A 120 17.61 -13.47 15.43
C ARG A 120 17.87 -12.45 14.32
N PHE A 121 18.60 -11.37 14.60
CA PHE A 121 19.00 -10.39 13.58
C PHE A 121 19.82 -11.04 12.46
N LEU A 122 20.76 -11.93 12.79
CA LEU A 122 21.55 -12.64 11.79
C LEU A 122 20.69 -13.57 10.93
N THR A 123 19.83 -14.38 11.55
CA THR A 123 18.95 -15.34 10.86
C THR A 123 17.94 -14.61 9.97
N VAL A 124 17.23 -13.61 10.50
CA VAL A 124 16.24 -12.83 9.73
C VAL A 124 16.95 -12.02 8.63
N GLY A 125 18.13 -11.45 8.92
CA GLY A 125 18.96 -10.77 7.92
C GLY A 125 19.38 -11.70 6.78
N GLY A 126 19.72 -12.95 7.07
CA GLY A 126 19.98 -13.98 6.07
C GLY A 126 18.76 -14.29 5.20
N ILE A 127 17.57 -14.39 5.81
CA ILE A 127 16.30 -14.61 5.07
C ILE A 127 15.98 -13.40 4.18
N ILE A 128 16.18 -12.18 4.68
CA ILE A 128 15.98 -10.93 3.92
C ILE A 128 16.90 -10.91 2.71
N TRP A 129 18.20 -11.16 2.91
CA TRP A 129 19.18 -11.21 1.82
C TRP A 129 18.81 -12.26 0.78
N PHE A 130 18.45 -13.47 1.23
CA PHE A 130 18.05 -14.56 0.34
C PHE A 130 16.78 -14.21 -0.46
N SER A 131 15.79 -13.62 0.20
CA SER A 131 14.53 -13.20 -0.43
C SER A 131 14.76 -12.11 -1.47
N TYR A 132 15.56 -11.09 -1.11
CA TYR A 132 15.91 -10.00 -2.02
C TYR A 132 16.71 -10.51 -3.22
N ARG A 133 17.62 -11.46 -3.01
CA ARG A 133 18.40 -12.11 -4.08
C ARG A 133 17.54 -12.91 -5.06
N HIS A 134 16.38 -13.39 -4.63
CA HIS A 134 15.38 -14.07 -5.47
C HIS A 134 14.27 -13.12 -5.95
N SER A 135 14.54 -11.82 -5.96
CA SER A 135 13.61 -10.76 -6.42
C SER A 135 12.28 -10.71 -5.63
N ARG A 136 12.20 -11.32 -4.44
CA ARG A 136 11.01 -11.28 -3.57
C ARG A 136 11.03 -10.01 -2.71
N TRP A 137 10.83 -8.88 -3.37
CA TRP A 137 10.83 -7.54 -2.76
C TRP A 137 9.75 -7.41 -1.67
N GLU A 138 8.58 -7.99 -1.90
CA GLU A 138 7.42 -7.98 -0.99
C GLU A 138 7.79 -8.55 0.39
N LEU A 139 8.36 -9.76 0.39
CA LEU A 139 8.78 -10.46 1.60
C LEU A 139 9.94 -9.74 2.30
N CYS A 140 10.89 -9.20 1.51
CA CYS A 140 11.99 -8.40 2.02
C CYS A 140 11.47 -7.19 2.82
N LEU A 141 10.51 -6.42 2.29
CA LEU A 141 9.95 -5.26 2.98
C LEU A 141 9.23 -5.63 4.29
N PHE A 142 8.45 -6.71 4.31
CA PHE A 142 7.77 -7.19 5.51
C PHE A 142 8.76 -7.58 6.62
N LEU A 143 9.83 -8.30 6.26
CA LEU A 143 10.87 -8.73 7.22
C LEU A 143 11.77 -7.58 7.66
N CYS A 144 12.07 -6.62 6.79
CA CYS A 144 12.73 -5.38 7.19
C CYS A 144 11.87 -4.60 8.20
N GLY A 145 10.55 -4.52 7.97
CA GLY A 145 9.62 -3.93 8.93
C GLY A 145 9.64 -4.62 10.30
N MET A 146 9.76 -5.95 10.33
CA MET A 146 9.95 -6.72 11.56
C MET A 146 11.22 -6.31 12.31
N LEU A 147 12.36 -6.23 11.61
CA LEU A 147 13.63 -5.82 12.23
C LEU A 147 13.61 -4.38 12.72
N LEU A 148 12.98 -3.46 11.96
CA LEU A 148 12.82 -2.07 12.38
C LEU A 148 11.96 -1.96 13.65
N ALA A 149 10.83 -2.68 13.71
CA ALA A 149 9.97 -2.71 14.90
C ALA A 149 10.71 -3.27 16.12
N GLU A 150 11.58 -4.26 15.91
CA GLU A 150 12.42 -4.82 16.94
C GLU A 150 13.49 -3.85 17.44
N MET A 151 14.15 -3.12 16.54
CA MET A 151 15.10 -2.06 16.89
C MET A 151 14.42 -0.98 17.72
N ASP A 152 13.19 -0.59 17.37
CA ASP A 152 12.40 0.40 18.11
C ASP A 152 11.97 -0.12 19.49
N HIS A 153 11.69 -1.41 19.60
CA HIS A 153 11.42 -2.05 20.88
C HIS A 153 12.66 -2.04 21.80
N ILE A 154 13.82 -2.42 21.27
CA ILE A 154 15.11 -2.42 22.01
C ILE A 154 15.50 -1.02 22.48
N ARG A 155 15.22 0.01 21.67
CA ARG A 155 15.49 1.41 22.01
C ARG A 155 14.51 2.02 23.01
N GLY A 156 13.43 1.30 23.36
CA GLY A 156 12.38 1.83 24.23
C GLY A 156 11.58 2.97 23.59
N ALA A 157 11.49 3.03 22.26
CA ALA A 157 10.85 4.15 21.54
C ALA A 157 9.37 4.38 21.89
N HIS A 158 8.70 3.35 22.42
CA HIS A 158 7.29 3.35 22.78
C HIS A 158 7.04 3.28 24.30
N ILE A 159 8.09 3.40 25.12
CA ILE A 159 7.95 3.44 26.58
C ILE A 159 7.55 4.86 26.97
N PRO A 160 6.41 5.08 27.65
CA PRO A 160 6.02 6.41 28.11
C PRO A 160 7.10 6.96 29.06
N PRO A 161 7.41 8.26 29.00
CA PRO A 161 8.36 8.86 29.93
C PRO A 161 7.89 8.60 31.37
N PRO A 162 8.80 8.29 32.31
CA PRO A 162 8.43 8.01 33.68
C PRO A 162 7.63 9.19 34.27
N ALA A 163 6.59 8.87 35.03
CA ALA A 163 5.62 9.84 35.58
C ALA A 163 6.23 10.82 36.61
N LEU A 164 7.49 10.63 37.00
CA LEU A 164 8.21 11.48 37.92
C LEU A 164 9.39 12.15 37.20
N PRO A 165 9.59 13.47 37.36
CA PRO A 165 10.79 14.12 36.88
C PRO A 165 11.97 13.60 37.69
N GLN A 166 12.71 12.63 37.15
CA GLN A 166 14.06 12.36 37.63
C GLN A 166 14.89 13.61 37.36
N SER A 167 15.18 14.35 38.43
CA SER A 167 16.07 15.49 38.45
C SER A 167 17.50 15.01 38.15
N GLU A 168 17.79 14.71 36.88
CA GLU A 168 19.14 14.70 36.38
C GLU A 168 19.32 15.88 35.45
N LYS A 169 20.16 16.83 35.90
CA LYS A 169 20.78 17.86 35.06
C LYS A 169 21.62 17.16 33.98
N GLN A 170 20.98 16.62 32.95
CA GLN A 170 21.67 16.13 31.79
C GLN A 170 22.07 17.32 30.93
N HIS A 171 23.38 17.57 30.91
CA HIS A 171 24.07 18.51 30.06
C HIS A 171 23.58 18.34 28.62
N ARG A 172 22.66 19.21 28.16
CA ARG A 172 22.16 19.24 26.77
C ARG A 172 23.23 19.85 25.87
N MET A 173 24.36 19.17 25.73
CA MET A 173 25.40 19.57 24.79
C MET A 173 24.95 19.24 23.36
N SER A 174 24.63 20.29 22.59
CA SER A 174 24.95 20.55 21.17
C SER A 174 24.78 19.47 20.06
N HIS A 175 24.64 18.17 20.32
CA HIS A 175 24.57 17.13 19.27
C HIS A 175 23.20 16.96 18.59
N GLY A 176 22.18 17.72 18.99
CA GLY A 176 20.84 17.61 18.42
C GLY A 176 20.77 17.98 16.93
N TRP A 177 21.52 19.00 16.51
CA TRP A 177 21.49 19.48 15.14
C TRP A 177 22.21 18.53 14.17
N ALA A 178 23.39 18.02 14.53
CA ALA A 178 24.15 17.09 13.69
C ALA A 178 23.40 15.77 13.51
N LYS A 179 22.80 15.25 14.59
CA LYS A 179 21.92 14.07 14.53
C LYS A 179 20.68 14.34 13.68
N SER A 180 20.06 15.52 13.83
CA SER A 180 18.91 15.90 13.00
C SER A 180 19.29 16.01 11.53
N LEU A 181 20.42 16.65 11.20
CA LEU A 181 20.93 16.80 9.85
C LEU A 181 21.21 15.43 9.23
N PHE A 182 21.88 14.54 9.97
CA PHE A 182 22.11 13.17 9.54
C PHE A 182 20.80 12.45 9.17
N TRP A 183 19.81 12.43 10.06
CA TRP A 183 18.54 11.75 9.75
C TRP A 183 17.73 12.44 8.66
N THR A 184 17.85 13.75 8.51
CA THR A 184 17.28 14.48 7.37
C THR A 184 17.96 14.04 6.08
N SER A 185 19.29 13.99 6.01
CA SER A 185 20.03 13.52 4.83
C SER A 185 19.70 12.07 4.49
N VAL A 186 19.62 11.17 5.49
CA VAL A 186 19.20 9.77 5.29
C VAL A 186 17.76 9.71 4.77
N SER A 187 16.85 10.55 5.27
CA SER A 187 15.47 10.59 4.76
C SER A 187 15.40 11.11 3.32
N VAL A 188 16.21 12.11 2.95
CA VAL A 188 16.30 12.61 1.58
C VAL A 188 16.86 11.52 0.65
N LEU A 189 17.87 10.78 1.09
CA LEU A 189 18.39 9.63 0.34
C LEU A 189 17.32 8.54 0.16
N GLY A 190 16.57 8.22 1.23
CA GLY A 190 15.47 7.26 1.15
C GLY A 190 14.39 7.69 0.17
N LEU A 191 13.95 8.96 0.24
CA LEU A 191 12.98 9.54 -0.70
C LEU A 191 13.49 9.56 -2.14
N TYR A 192 14.77 9.89 -2.33
CA TYR A 192 15.41 9.84 -3.64
C TYR A 192 15.35 8.42 -4.20
N LEU A 193 15.80 7.41 -3.45
CA LEU A 193 15.76 6.01 -3.90
C LEU A 193 14.33 5.49 -4.14
N MET A 194 13.34 5.98 -3.39
CA MET A 194 11.91 5.67 -3.62
C MET A 194 11.34 6.32 -4.88
N SER A 195 11.99 7.36 -5.42
CA SER A 195 11.52 8.10 -6.58
C SER A 195 12.06 7.54 -7.90
N GLN A 196 12.40 6.25 -7.95
CA GLN A 196 12.86 5.61 -9.19
C GLN A 196 11.72 5.64 -10.21
N PRO A 197 11.96 6.16 -11.43
CA PRO A 197 10.97 6.12 -12.51
C PRO A 197 10.57 4.68 -12.83
N ASP A 198 9.27 4.44 -12.95
CA ASP A 198 8.72 3.14 -13.31
C ASP A 198 9.18 2.70 -14.71
N ASP A 199 9.33 3.67 -15.62
CA ASP A 199 9.89 3.49 -16.96
C ASP A 199 10.93 4.57 -17.27
N GLY A 200 11.84 4.29 -18.20
CA GLY A 200 12.85 5.24 -18.64
C GLY A 200 13.96 5.55 -17.62
N GLY A 201 14.13 4.73 -16.58
CA GLY A 201 15.22 4.88 -15.60
C GLY A 201 16.63 4.85 -16.23
N GLU A 202 16.76 4.27 -17.43
CA GLU A 202 18.01 4.18 -18.20
C GLU A 202 18.38 5.49 -18.92
N VAL A 203 17.40 6.38 -19.12
CA VAL A 203 17.60 7.68 -19.79
C VAL A 203 17.38 8.87 -18.85
N ALA A 204 16.69 8.65 -17.73
CA ALA A 204 16.41 9.68 -16.75
C ALA A 204 17.72 10.16 -16.06
N PRO A 205 18.04 11.47 -16.13
CA PRO A 205 19.21 12.03 -15.44
C PRO A 205 19.19 11.70 -13.94
N GLY A 206 20.34 11.32 -13.38
CA GLY A 206 20.47 10.86 -11.99
C GLY A 206 20.13 9.38 -11.77
N TRP A 207 19.28 8.78 -12.61
CA TRP A 207 18.88 7.38 -12.53
C TRP A 207 19.64 6.45 -13.46
N VAL A 208 20.28 6.96 -14.51
CA VAL A 208 21.08 6.15 -15.45
C VAL A 208 22.09 5.27 -14.70
N TYR A 209 22.83 5.87 -13.76
CA TYR A 209 23.83 5.16 -12.97
C TYR A 209 23.22 4.18 -11.96
N LEU A 210 22.17 4.57 -11.25
CA LEU A 210 21.50 3.67 -10.30
C LEU A 210 20.84 2.49 -11.02
N THR A 211 20.25 2.72 -12.17
CA THR A 211 19.63 1.67 -12.99
C THR A 211 20.67 0.69 -13.52
N SER A 212 21.88 1.15 -13.87
CA SER A 212 22.97 0.26 -14.32
C SER A 212 23.54 -0.61 -13.20
N LEU A 213 23.39 -0.21 -11.94
CA LEU A 213 23.75 -1.01 -10.76
C LEU A 213 22.74 -2.11 -10.43
N ILE A 214 21.57 -2.14 -11.09
CA ILE A 214 20.59 -3.20 -10.87
C ILE A 214 21.16 -4.50 -11.40
N PRO A 215 21.31 -5.54 -10.56
CA PRO A 215 21.94 -6.77 -10.99
C PRO A 215 21.11 -7.51 -12.03
N LYS A 216 21.79 -8.19 -12.97
CA LYS A 216 21.15 -9.00 -14.02
C LYS A 216 20.27 -10.14 -13.51
N TRP A 217 20.47 -10.56 -12.26
CA TRP A 217 19.68 -11.60 -11.63
C TRP A 217 18.31 -11.10 -11.12
N TRP A 218 18.08 -9.79 -11.09
CA TRP A 218 16.79 -9.22 -10.72
C TRP A 218 15.78 -9.47 -11.85
N THR A 219 14.76 -10.28 -11.55
CA THR A 219 13.76 -10.74 -12.52
C THR A 219 12.44 -9.97 -12.43
N GLU A 220 12.21 -9.24 -11.34
CA GLU A 220 11.02 -8.40 -11.16
C GLU A 220 11.20 -7.04 -11.85
N GLU A 221 10.18 -6.18 -11.77
CA GLU A 221 10.27 -4.84 -12.32
C GLU A 221 11.49 -4.08 -11.77
N LYS A 222 12.30 -3.51 -12.67
CA LYS A 222 13.58 -2.88 -12.32
C LYS A 222 13.42 -1.79 -11.26
N PHE A 223 12.35 -1.00 -11.35
CA PHE A 223 12.07 0.09 -10.42
C PHE A 223 11.88 -0.36 -8.97
N ARG A 224 11.43 -1.61 -8.75
CA ARG A 224 11.20 -2.15 -7.41
C ARG A 224 12.49 -2.38 -6.62
N TYR A 225 13.63 -2.47 -7.31
CA TYR A 225 14.93 -2.68 -6.66
C TYR A 225 15.26 -1.51 -5.73
N TRP A 226 15.46 -0.30 -6.27
CA TRP A 226 15.82 0.86 -5.43
C TRP A 226 14.64 1.37 -4.61
N GLN A 227 13.41 1.25 -5.09
CA GLN A 227 12.23 1.61 -4.30
C GLN A 227 12.14 0.81 -3.00
N SER A 228 12.44 -0.49 -3.03
CA SER A 228 12.42 -1.33 -1.83
C SER A 228 13.50 -0.91 -0.83
N ALA A 229 14.73 -0.70 -1.31
CA ALA A 229 15.82 -0.23 -0.47
C ALA A 229 15.54 1.16 0.13
N GLY A 230 15.03 2.08 -0.70
CA GLY A 230 14.65 3.43 -0.31
C GLY A 230 13.56 3.44 0.76
N ALA A 231 12.54 2.58 0.63
CA ALA A 231 11.46 2.45 1.61
C ALA A 231 11.99 2.04 2.99
N VAL A 232 12.90 1.06 3.06
CA VAL A 232 13.50 0.63 4.34
C VAL A 232 14.32 1.76 4.96
N VAL A 233 15.15 2.44 4.16
CA VAL A 233 15.97 3.57 4.61
C VAL A 233 15.10 4.74 5.09
N PHE A 234 14.03 5.05 4.38
CA PHE A 234 13.12 6.13 4.73
C PHE A 234 12.38 5.83 6.04
N VAL A 235 11.79 4.64 6.20
CA VAL A 235 11.10 4.25 7.44
C VAL A 235 12.07 4.27 8.63
N LEU A 236 13.31 3.79 8.43
CA LEU A 236 14.36 3.91 9.45
C LEU A 236 14.61 5.37 9.83
N ALA A 237 14.71 6.28 8.86
CA ALA A 237 14.90 7.70 9.12
C ALA A 237 13.71 8.35 9.84
N VAL A 238 12.48 7.98 9.48
CA VAL A 238 11.25 8.43 10.14
C VAL A 238 11.23 8.04 11.61
N GLY A 239 11.67 6.82 11.95
CA GLY A 239 11.78 6.37 13.34
C GLY A 239 12.71 7.21 14.22
N HIS A 240 13.66 7.93 13.62
CA HIS A 240 14.66 8.73 14.36
C HIS A 240 14.51 10.25 14.20
N SER A 241 13.77 10.71 13.20
CA SER A 241 13.59 12.12 12.90
C SER A 241 12.35 12.69 13.56
N ARG A 242 12.53 13.61 14.51
CA ARG A 242 11.42 14.33 15.17
C ARG A 242 10.59 15.19 14.20
N ALA A 243 11.17 15.62 13.09
CA ALA A 243 10.43 16.39 12.08
C ALA A 243 9.41 15.50 11.37
N TRP A 244 9.86 14.32 10.89
CA TRP A 244 8.98 13.35 10.26
C TRP A 244 7.93 12.79 11.22
N GLN A 245 8.32 12.48 12.46
CA GLN A 245 7.35 12.05 13.48
C GLN A 245 6.26 13.10 13.73
N ARG A 246 6.61 14.39 13.81
CA ARG A 246 5.63 15.48 13.96
C ARG A 246 4.68 15.55 12.77
N PHE A 247 5.20 15.40 11.55
CA PHE A 247 4.41 15.38 10.32
C PHE A 247 3.43 14.19 10.28
N PHE A 248 3.92 12.97 10.48
CA PHE A 248 3.10 11.76 10.43
C PHE A 248 2.11 11.64 11.58
N ASN A 249 2.41 12.22 12.76
CA ASN A 249 1.48 12.29 13.88
C ASN A 249 0.50 13.49 13.80
N SER A 250 0.52 14.27 12.72
CA SER A 250 -0.48 15.32 12.53
C SER A 250 -1.88 14.72 12.36
N PRO A 251 -2.95 15.42 12.81
CA PRO A 251 -4.31 14.89 12.74
C PRO A 251 -4.75 14.53 11.32
N VAL A 252 -4.33 15.33 10.34
CA VAL A 252 -4.65 15.14 8.91
C VAL A 252 -4.00 13.86 8.39
N VAL A 253 -2.70 13.67 8.62
CA VAL A 253 -1.99 12.47 8.14
C VAL A 253 -2.51 11.21 8.85
N GLN A 254 -2.82 11.29 10.14
CA GLN A 254 -3.44 10.20 10.89
C GLN A 254 -4.84 9.85 10.38
N TYR A 255 -5.62 10.85 9.95
CA TYR A 255 -6.92 10.62 9.30
C TYR A 255 -6.74 9.85 7.98
N PHE A 256 -5.85 10.30 7.11
CA PHE A 256 -5.53 9.56 5.88
C PHE A 256 -5.00 8.16 6.16
N GLY A 257 -4.24 7.97 7.24
CA GLY A 257 -3.82 6.65 7.70
C GLY A 257 -5.01 5.74 8.03
N LYS A 258 -6.07 6.27 8.66
CA LYS A 258 -7.28 5.50 9.01
C LYS A 258 -8.10 5.08 7.80
N ILE A 259 -8.21 5.95 6.80
CA ILE A 259 -8.98 5.67 5.57
C ILE A 259 -8.13 5.05 4.45
N SER A 260 -6.83 4.85 4.67
CA SER A 260 -5.87 4.41 3.63
C SER A 260 -6.29 3.12 2.92
N TYR A 261 -6.78 2.13 3.67
CA TYR A 261 -7.26 0.88 3.10
C TYR A 261 -8.56 1.06 2.29
N ALA A 262 -9.50 1.86 2.78
CA ALA A 262 -10.71 2.21 2.04
C ALA A 262 -10.40 3.05 0.78
N LEU A 263 -9.43 3.95 0.84
CA LEU A 263 -8.93 4.71 -0.32
C LEU A 263 -8.41 3.75 -1.38
N TYR A 264 -7.57 2.80 -0.98
CA TYR A 264 -7.05 1.77 -1.87
C TYR A 264 -8.17 0.93 -2.52
N LEU A 265 -9.21 0.55 -1.79
CA LEU A 265 -10.33 -0.23 -2.35
C LEU A 265 -11.32 0.58 -3.20
N MET A 266 -11.43 1.89 -2.97
CA MET A 266 -12.49 2.71 -3.57
C MET A 266 -12.00 3.67 -4.65
N HIS A 267 -10.69 3.90 -4.78
CA HIS A 267 -10.18 4.81 -5.81
C HIS A 267 -10.53 4.34 -7.23
N GLY A 268 -10.32 3.07 -7.58
CA GLY A 268 -10.72 2.50 -8.88
C GLY A 268 -12.22 2.70 -9.15
N PRO A 269 -13.12 2.20 -8.28
CA PRO A 269 -14.56 2.39 -8.44
C PRO A 269 -15.00 3.86 -8.56
N ALA A 270 -14.45 4.75 -7.74
CA ALA A 270 -14.75 6.17 -7.80
C ALA A 270 -14.24 6.81 -9.11
N MET A 271 -13.06 6.41 -9.60
CA MET A 271 -12.51 6.86 -10.88
C MET A 271 -13.40 6.43 -12.05
N HIS A 272 -13.72 5.14 -12.12
CA HIS A 272 -14.52 4.59 -13.20
C HIS A 272 -15.95 5.12 -13.24
N THR A 273 -16.54 5.41 -12.08
CA THR A 273 -17.92 5.92 -12.02
C THR A 273 -18.00 7.43 -12.24
N VAL A 274 -17.15 8.23 -11.60
CA VAL A 274 -17.27 9.70 -11.60
C VAL A 274 -15.95 10.41 -11.90
N GLY A 275 -14.79 9.89 -11.49
CA GLY A 275 -13.50 10.55 -11.70
C GLY A 275 -13.19 10.84 -13.18
N TYR A 276 -13.44 9.87 -14.06
CA TYR A 276 -13.28 10.05 -15.51
C TYR A 276 -14.22 11.11 -16.11
N HIS A 277 -15.35 11.38 -15.47
CA HIS A 277 -16.19 12.50 -15.89
C HIS A 277 -15.54 13.85 -15.58
N TRP A 278 -14.94 14.00 -14.39
CA TRP A 278 -14.23 15.22 -14.02
C TRP A 278 -13.02 15.47 -14.92
N GLU A 279 -12.27 14.42 -15.25
CA GLU A 279 -11.16 14.51 -16.20
C GLU A 279 -11.64 14.90 -17.59
N LYS A 280 -12.70 14.26 -18.10
CA LYS A 280 -13.31 14.61 -19.38
C LYS A 280 -13.75 16.08 -19.43
N MET A 281 -14.41 16.55 -18.37
CA MET A 281 -14.83 17.95 -18.24
C MET A 281 -13.61 18.88 -18.26
N ALA A 282 -12.59 18.58 -17.46
CA ALA A 282 -11.39 19.40 -17.36
C ALA A 282 -10.65 19.50 -18.70
N TYR A 283 -10.43 18.38 -19.39
CA TYR A 283 -9.81 18.40 -20.71
C TYR A 283 -10.69 19.03 -21.79
N GLY A 284 -12.02 18.99 -21.65
CA GLY A 284 -12.93 19.74 -22.51
C GLY A 284 -12.78 21.26 -22.37
N ILE A 285 -12.39 21.74 -21.19
CA ILE A 285 -12.15 23.17 -20.91
C ILE A 285 -10.74 23.59 -21.35
N THR A 286 -9.73 22.79 -21.02
CA THR A 286 -8.32 23.18 -21.22
C THR A 286 -7.78 22.78 -22.59
N GLY A 287 -8.21 21.63 -23.12
CA GLY A 287 -7.59 20.94 -24.25
C GLY A 287 -6.51 19.94 -23.84
N VAL A 288 -6.05 19.15 -24.81
CA VAL A 288 -5.14 17.98 -24.62
C VAL A 288 -3.71 18.21 -25.13
N GLU A 289 -3.41 19.40 -25.63
CA GLU A 289 -2.15 19.74 -26.27
C GLU A 289 -1.19 20.50 -25.36
N GLY A 290 0.10 20.14 -25.41
CA GLY A 290 1.19 20.84 -24.73
C GLY A 290 0.92 21.07 -23.23
N TYR A 291 1.20 22.29 -22.76
CA TYR A 291 1.03 22.66 -21.36
C TYR A 291 -0.44 22.66 -20.90
N ARG A 292 -1.40 22.82 -21.82
CA ARG A 292 -2.84 22.83 -21.48
C ARG A 292 -3.31 21.48 -20.96
N TYR A 293 -2.70 20.39 -21.42
CA TYR A 293 -2.93 19.06 -20.86
C TYR A 293 -2.61 19.00 -19.36
N ASN A 294 -1.50 19.62 -18.93
CA ASN A 294 -1.12 19.63 -17.52
C ASN A 294 -2.11 20.44 -16.67
N ILE A 295 -2.59 21.56 -17.19
CA ILE A 295 -3.64 22.36 -16.52
C ILE A 295 -4.94 21.53 -16.39
N GLY A 296 -5.33 20.83 -17.45
CA GLY A 296 -6.49 19.92 -17.44
C GLY A 296 -6.34 18.81 -16.41
N PHE A 297 -5.16 18.21 -16.31
CA PHE A 297 -4.84 17.22 -15.28
C PHE A 297 -5.03 17.77 -13.86
N PHE A 298 -4.46 18.94 -13.54
CA PHE A 298 -4.62 19.54 -12.21
C PHE A 298 -6.06 19.94 -11.92
N LEU A 299 -6.78 20.46 -12.91
CA LEU A 299 -8.19 20.82 -12.77
C LEU A 299 -9.06 19.58 -12.53
N GLY A 300 -8.85 18.50 -13.30
CA GLY A 300 -9.54 17.23 -13.09
C GLY A 300 -9.24 16.64 -11.72
N ALA A 301 -7.96 16.61 -11.33
CA ALA A 301 -7.52 16.14 -10.02
C ALA A 301 -8.17 16.92 -8.85
N ALA A 302 -8.41 18.22 -9.01
CA ALA A 302 -9.05 19.05 -7.99
C ALA A 302 -10.48 18.61 -7.64
N PHE A 303 -11.20 17.96 -8.57
CA PHE A 303 -12.53 17.39 -8.33
C PHE A 303 -12.48 15.89 -8.04
N THR A 304 -11.61 15.18 -8.74
CA THR A 304 -11.43 13.73 -8.59
C THR A 304 -10.92 13.35 -7.20
N ILE A 305 -9.88 14.02 -6.68
CA ILE A 305 -9.29 13.68 -5.39
C ILE A 305 -10.32 13.82 -4.24
N PRO A 306 -11.06 14.93 -4.09
CA PRO A 306 -12.12 15.02 -3.10
C PRO A 306 -13.21 13.96 -3.26
N THR A 307 -13.57 13.61 -4.51
CA THR A 307 -14.56 12.56 -4.78
C THR A 307 -14.08 11.20 -4.25
N VAL A 308 -12.84 10.82 -4.56
CA VAL A 308 -12.22 9.58 -4.08
C VAL A 308 -12.13 9.56 -2.55
N ILE A 309 -11.70 10.67 -1.94
CA ILE A 309 -11.61 10.78 -0.48
C ILE A 309 -12.99 10.62 0.17
N TRP A 310 -14.04 11.22 -0.40
CA TRP A 310 -15.39 11.11 0.12
C TRP A 310 -15.92 9.66 0.01
N TRP A 311 -15.76 9.00 -1.14
CA TRP A 311 -16.14 7.59 -1.32
C TRP A 311 -15.41 6.69 -0.32
N ALA A 312 -14.12 6.93 -0.12
CA ALA A 312 -13.31 6.18 0.84
C ALA A 312 -13.72 6.42 2.29
N ASP A 313 -14.04 7.65 2.71
CA ASP A 313 -14.53 7.91 4.08
C ASP A 313 -15.89 7.23 4.33
N VAL A 314 -16.80 7.29 3.35
CA VAL A 314 -18.09 6.57 3.42
C VAL A 314 -17.86 5.07 3.55
N PHE A 315 -17.05 4.48 2.68
CA PHE A 315 -16.76 3.05 2.71
C PHE A 315 -16.05 2.62 4.00
N TRP A 316 -15.11 3.44 4.49
CA TRP A 316 -14.41 3.21 5.75
C TRP A 316 -15.40 3.10 6.92
N ARG A 317 -16.36 4.04 7.00
CA ARG A 317 -17.37 4.06 8.07
C ARG A 317 -18.41 2.95 7.94
N ALA A 318 -18.88 2.68 6.72
CA ALA A 318 -19.97 1.74 6.47
C ALA A 318 -19.53 0.28 6.36
N VAL A 319 -18.29 0.00 5.94
CA VAL A 319 -17.82 -1.35 5.63
C VAL A 319 -16.59 -1.73 6.43
N ASP A 320 -15.52 -0.92 6.38
CA ASP A 320 -14.24 -1.31 6.99
C ASP A 320 -14.33 -1.39 8.52
N ILE A 321 -14.80 -0.33 9.20
CA ILE A 321 -14.99 -0.34 10.66
C ILE A 321 -15.91 -1.50 11.12
N PRO A 322 -17.10 -1.72 10.52
CA PRO A 322 -17.94 -2.85 10.86
C PRO A 322 -17.27 -4.20 10.60
N THR A 323 -16.49 -4.35 9.53
CA THR A 323 -15.76 -5.58 9.23
C THR A 323 -14.73 -5.91 10.31
N VAL A 324 -14.01 -4.91 10.82
CA VAL A 324 -13.08 -5.12 11.94
C VAL A 324 -13.81 -5.58 13.20
N LYS A 325 -14.99 -5.00 13.49
CA LYS A 325 -15.84 -5.41 14.62
C LYS A 325 -16.38 -6.83 14.42
N PHE A 326 -16.86 -7.15 13.23
CA PHE A 326 -17.34 -8.47 12.86
C PHE A 326 -16.25 -9.53 13.00
N ALA A 327 -15.03 -9.28 12.49
CA ALA A 327 -13.91 -10.21 12.61
C ALA A 327 -13.53 -10.50 14.07
N LYS A 328 -13.59 -9.49 14.95
CA LYS A 328 -13.38 -9.68 16.40
C LYS A 328 -14.51 -10.47 17.05
N TRP A 329 -15.75 -10.17 16.70
CA TRP A 329 -16.91 -10.89 17.21
C TRP A 329 -16.91 -12.36 16.76
N PHE A 330 -16.65 -12.63 15.47
CA PHE A 330 -16.61 -13.97 14.91
C PHE A 330 -15.53 -14.82 15.59
N GLU A 331 -14.33 -14.25 15.74
CA GLU A 331 -13.27 -14.90 16.50
C GLU A 331 -13.70 -15.22 17.94
N SER A 332 -14.37 -14.31 18.64
CA SER A 332 -14.84 -14.56 20.02
C SER A 332 -15.83 -15.72 20.12
N LYS A 333 -16.50 -16.09 19.02
CA LYS A 333 -17.38 -17.25 18.92
C LYS A 333 -16.63 -18.53 18.56
N CYS A 334 -15.51 -18.43 17.85
CA CYS A 334 -14.72 -19.58 17.40
C CYS A 334 -13.62 -20.01 18.37
N ILE A 335 -13.11 -19.09 19.21
CA ILE A 335 -12.05 -19.41 20.17
C ILE A 335 -12.63 -20.13 21.38
N ALA A 336 -12.02 -21.26 21.74
CA ALA A 336 -12.29 -21.95 23.00
C ALA A 336 -11.97 -21.01 24.18
N LYS A 337 -12.95 -20.81 25.06
CA LYS A 337 -12.72 -20.12 26.33
C LYS A 337 -11.90 -21.06 27.21
N ASN A 338 -10.59 -20.82 27.29
CA ASN A 338 -9.76 -21.42 28.33
C ASN A 338 -9.94 -20.68 29.64
#